data_AF-A0A1J4VW97-F1
#
_entry.id   AF-A0A1J4VW97-F1
#
_cell.length_a   1.000
_cell.length_b   1.000
_cell.length_c   1.000
_cell.angle_alpha   90.00
_cell.angle_beta   90.00
_cell.angle_gamma   90.00
#
_symmetry.space_group_name_H-M   'P 1'
#
loop_
_entity.id
_entity.type
_entity.pdbx_description
1 polymer ?
#
loop_
_entity_poly.entity_id
_entity_poly.type
_entity_poly.pdbx_seq_one_letter_code
_entity_poly.pdbx_strand_id
1 'polypeptide(L)' 'MTLNYFENQFGVSVSRVYVTGGGCAIDGLRASIKESAAADVIYWDPLTGVEIDEKIDKEALAGIKDRLAVSLGLCMIR' A
#
# COMPACT_ATOMS: atom_id res chain seq x y z
N MET A 1 -10.21 -13.20 -8.97
CA MET A 1 -9.21 -12.45 -8.19
C MET A 1 -8.97 -13.19 -6.88
N THR A 2 -7.76 -13.18 -6.33
CA THR A 2 -7.38 -13.91 -5.10
C THR A 2 -8.18 -13.49 -3.86
N LEU A 3 -8.75 -12.28 -3.84
CA LEU A 3 -9.62 -11.83 -2.73
C LEU A 3 -10.90 -12.67 -2.62
N ASN A 4 -11.62 -12.93 -3.71
CA ASN A 4 -12.83 -13.79 -3.66
C ASN A 4 -12.51 -15.20 -3.14
N TYR A 5 -11.32 -15.74 -3.47
CA TYR A 5 -10.88 -17.01 -2.92
C TYR A 5 -10.69 -16.92 -1.40
N PHE A 6 -10.02 -15.88 -0.91
CA PHE A 6 -9.84 -15.63 0.52
C PHE A 6 -11.19 -15.49 1.25
N GLU A 7 -12.10 -14.67 0.72
CA GLU A 7 -13.42 -14.45 1.33
C GLU A 7 -14.22 -15.74 1.43
N ASN A 8 -14.27 -16.55 0.36
CA ASN A 8 -14.96 -17.83 0.36
C ASN A 8 -14.31 -18.85 1.29
N GLN A 9 -12.98 -18.89 1.33
CA GLN A 9 -12.23 -19.85 2.16
C GLN A 9 -12.43 -19.58 3.65
N PHE A 10 -12.50 -18.32 4.05
CA PHE A 10 -12.54 -17.92 5.46
C PHE A 10 -13.91 -17.41 5.93
N GLY A 11 -14.89 -17.27 5.03
CA GLY A 11 -16.24 -16.79 5.36
C GLY A 11 -16.27 -15.34 5.84
N VAL A 12 -15.33 -14.52 5.37
CA VAL A 12 -15.20 -13.10 5.75
C VAL A 12 -15.26 -12.21 4.52
N SER A 13 -15.65 -10.95 4.69
CA SER A 13 -15.62 -9.93 3.62
C SER A 13 -14.43 -8.98 3.79
N VAL A 14 -13.76 -8.67 2.68
CA VAL A 14 -12.71 -7.65 2.60
C VAL A 14 -13.35 -6.27 2.43
N SER A 15 -13.30 -5.45 3.48
CA SER A 15 -13.84 -4.09 3.43
C SER A 15 -12.87 -3.06 2.85
N ARG A 16 -11.56 -3.34 2.90
CA ARG A 16 -10.52 -2.42 2.46
C ARG A 16 -9.27 -3.15 1.96
N VAL A 17 -8.66 -2.60 0.92
CA VAL A 17 -7.42 -3.03 0.31
C VAL A 17 -6.39 -1.90 0.44
N TYR A 18 -5.27 -2.20 1.10
CA TYR A 18 -4.10 -1.31 1.12
C TYR A 18 -3.10 -1.75 0.06
N VAL A 19 -2.59 -0.81 -0.72
CA VAL A 19 -1.66 -1.08 -1.82
C VAL A 19 -0.34 -0.35 -1.56
N THR A 20 0.76 -1.06 -1.79
CA THR A 20 2.14 -0.59 -1.68
C THR A 20 3.01 -1.20 -2.79
N GLY A 21 4.23 -0.70 -2.96
CA GLY A 21 5.22 -1.21 -3.90
C GLY A 21 5.22 -0.46 -5.23
N GLY A 22 6.16 -0.82 -6.11
CA GLY A 22 6.37 -0.11 -7.38
C GLY A 22 5.15 -0.08 -8.31
N GLY A 23 4.25 -1.06 -8.19
CA GLY A 23 3.01 -1.11 -8.96
C GLY A 23 2.07 0.08 -8.72
N CYS A 24 2.16 0.77 -7.58
CA CYS A 24 1.33 1.94 -7.30
C CYS A 24 1.55 3.10 -8.29
N ALA A 25 2.70 3.12 -8.97
CA ALA A 25 3.01 4.08 -10.03
C ALA A 25 2.32 3.80 -11.37
N ILE A 26 1.59 2.67 -11.49
CA ILE A 26 0.86 2.33 -12.70
C ILE A 26 -0.45 3.13 -12.73
N ASP A 27 -0.59 3.96 -13.76
CA ASP A 27 -1.82 4.72 -14.00
C ASP A 27 -3.03 3.79 -14.13
N GLY A 28 -4.12 4.15 -13.47
CA GLY A 28 -5.37 3.38 -13.50
C GLY A 28 -5.40 2.14 -12.59
N LEU A 29 -4.27 1.71 -12.02
CA LEU A 29 -4.23 0.50 -11.17
C LEU A 29 -5.23 0.58 -10.02
N ARG A 30 -5.28 1.72 -9.30
CA ARG A 30 -6.23 1.92 -8.19
C ARG A 30 -7.68 1.71 -8.64
N ALA A 31 -8.04 2.23 -9.80
CA ALA A 31 -9.40 2.11 -10.32
C ALA A 31 -9.72 0.65 -10.69
N SER A 32 -8.81 -0.03 -11.39
CA SER A 32 -8.99 -1.45 -11.74
C SER A 32 -9.09 -2.36 -10.51
N ILE A 33 -8.29 -2.12 -9.46
CA ILE A 33 -8.41 -2.87 -8.20
C ILE A 33 -9.76 -2.57 -7.54
N LYS A 34 -10.17 -1.30 -7.48
CA LYS A 34 -11.42 -0.90 -6.84
C LYS A 34 -12.64 -1.53 -7.51
N GLU A 35 -12.66 -1.54 -8.85
CA GLU A 35 -13.70 -2.17 -9.64
C GLU A 35 -13.72 -3.70 -9.43
N SER A 36 -12.56 -4.34 -9.45
CA SER A 36 -12.46 -5.79 -9.30
C SER A 36 -12.78 -6.28 -7.89
N ALA A 37 -12.38 -5.53 -6.87
CA ALA A 37 -12.48 -5.94 -5.48
C ALA A 37 -13.76 -5.51 -4.78
N ALA A 38 -14.55 -4.61 -5.38
CA ALA A 38 -15.73 -4.01 -4.75
C ALA A 38 -15.46 -3.48 -3.32
N ALA A 39 -14.21 -3.11 -3.04
CA ALA A 39 -13.71 -2.70 -1.74
C ALA A 39 -13.02 -1.32 -1.84
N ASP A 40 -12.88 -0.63 -0.71
CA ASP A 40 -12.13 0.63 -0.69
C ASP A 40 -10.64 0.36 -0.91
N VAL A 41 -10.02 1.09 -1.84
CA VAL A 41 -8.60 0.91 -2.19
C VAL A 41 -7.81 2.13 -1.79
N ILE A 42 -6.83 1.93 -0.91
CA ILE A 42 -5.99 2.97 -0.33
C ILE A 42 -4.54 2.70 -0.72
N TYR A 43 -3.89 3.68 -1.36
CA TYR A 43 -2.43 3.67 -1.49
C TYR A 43 -1.86 4.07 -0.14
N TRP A 44 -1.15 3.15 0.49
CA TRP A 44 -0.70 3.34 1.87
C TRP A 44 0.63 4.07 1.88
N ASP A 45 0.72 5.07 2.76
CA ASP A 45 1.97 5.75 3.09
C ASP A 45 2.60 5.05 4.32
N PRO A 46 3.64 4.21 4.12
CA PRO A 46 4.26 3.47 5.21
C PRO A 46 5.02 4.39 6.17
N LEU A 47 5.35 5.61 5.77
CA LEU A 47 6.07 6.58 6.61
C LEU A 47 5.14 7.30 7.60
N THR A 48 3.84 7.00 7.58
CA THR A 48 2.89 7.55 8.55
C THR A 48 3.32 7.22 9.97
N GLY A 49 3.62 8.24 10.77
CA GLY A 49 4.09 8.08 12.15
C GLY A 49 5.61 7.88 12.30
N VAL A 50 6.38 7.94 11.21
CA VAL A 50 7.84 7.94 11.22
C VAL A 50 8.35 9.38 11.17
N GLU A 51 9.21 9.76 12.11
CA GLU A 51 9.89 11.06 12.06
C GLU A 51 10.96 11.06 10.98
N ILE A 52 10.91 12.06 10.09
CA ILE A 52 11.85 12.20 8.97
C ILE A 52 12.85 13.30 9.29
N ASP A 53 14.13 12.91 9.39
CA ASP A 53 15.26 13.82 9.63
C ASP A 53 15.33 14.93 8.57
N GLU A 54 15.71 16.14 8.98
CA GLU A 54 15.78 17.32 8.11
C GLU A 54 16.79 17.18 6.97
N LYS A 55 17.77 16.29 7.10
CA LYS A 55 18.77 16.00 6.05
C LYS A 55 18.21 15.19 4.89
N ILE A 56 17.01 14.63 5.02
CA ILE A 56 16.35 13.86 3.97
C ILE A 56 15.57 14.79 3.05
N ASP A 57 15.75 14.61 1.74
CA ASP A 57 14.93 15.28 0.73
C ASP A 57 13.48 14.77 0.81
N LYS A 58 12.61 15.60 1.38
CA LYS A 58 11.19 15.28 1.60
C LYS A 58 10.39 15.24 0.30
N GLU A 59 10.82 15.97 -0.73
CA GLU A 59 10.13 15.99 -2.03
C GLU A 59 10.41 14.69 -2.79
N ALA A 60 11.69 14.29 -2.85
CA ALA A 60 12.08 13.00 -3.42
C ALA A 60 11.40 11.83 -2.68
N LEU A 61 11.35 11.90 -1.35
CA LEU A 61 10.71 10.89 -0.50
C LEU A 61 9.20 10.79 -0.76
N ALA A 62 8.52 11.92 -0.93
CA ALA A 62 7.08 11.95 -1.19
C ALA A 62 6.69 11.20 -2.46
N GLY A 63 7.56 11.21 -3.49
CA GLY A 63 7.34 10.52 -4.77
C GLY A 63 7.55 9.00 -4.76
N ILE A 64 8.12 8.45 -3.68
CA ILE A 64 8.45 7.01 -3.58
C ILE A 64 7.92 6.32 -2.31
N LYS A 65 7.27 7.06 -1.41
CA LYS A 65 6.89 6.60 -0.08
C LYS A 65 6.11 5.28 -0.08
N ASP A 66 5.16 5.12 -0.99
CA ASP A 66 4.35 3.92 -1.21
C ASP A 66 5.17 2.67 -1.55
N ARG A 67 6.40 2.83 -2.03
CA ARG A 67 7.33 1.73 -2.40
C ARG A 67 8.20 1.27 -1.24
N LEU A 68 8.23 2.01 -0.13
CA LEU A 68 9.17 1.79 0.96
C LEU A 68 8.65 0.84 2.04
N ALA A 69 7.43 0.31 1.92
CA ALA A 69 6.79 -0.51 2.96
C ALA A 69 7.66 -1.69 3.41
N VAL A 70 8.25 -2.43 2.47
CA VAL A 70 9.11 -3.58 2.78
C VAL A 70 10.42 -3.14 3.44
N SER A 71 11.10 -2.15 2.87
CA SER A 71 12.38 -1.64 3.40
C SER A 71 12.22 -1.04 4.79
N LEU A 72 11.13 -0.33 5.04
CA LEU A 72 10.78 0.18 6.36
C LEU A 72 10.56 -0.97 7.36
N GLY A 73 9.79 -1.99 6.96
CA GLY A 73 9.56 -3.18 7.78
C GLY A 73 10.87 -3.88 8.16
N LEU A 74 11.80 -4.02 7.21
CA LEU A 74 13.13 -4.58 7.49
C LEU A 74 13.95 -3.74 8.48
N CYS A 75 13.78 -2.42 8.46
CA CYS A 75 14.43 -1.52 9.42
C CYS A 75 13.87 -1.70 10.85
N MET A 76 12.57 -1.99 10.98
CA MET A 76 11.87 -2.16 12.26
C MET A 76 12.15 -3.50 12.96
N ILE A 77 12.75 -4.47 12.26
CA ILE A 77 13.08 -5.79 12.83
C ILE A 77 14.43 -5.75 13.60
N ARG A 78 15.02 -4.55 13.78
CA ARG A 78 16.25 -4.36 14.57
C ARG A 78 15.99 -4.19 16.06
#